data_AF-A0A0Q3TFN4-F1
#
_entry.id   AF-A0A0Q3TFN4-F1
#
_cell.length_a   1.000
_cell.length_b   1.000
_cell.length_c   1.000
_cell.angle_alpha   90.00
_cell.angle_beta   90.00
_cell.angle_gamma   90.00
#
_symmetry.space_group_name_H-M   'P 1'
#
loop_
_entity.id
_entity.type
_entity.pdbx_description
1 polymer ?
#
loop_
_entity_poly.entity_id
_entity_poly.type
_entity_poly.pdbx_seq_one_letter_code
_entity_poly.pdbx_strand_id
1 'polypeptide(L)'
;MLQKDEILFNQLESFREWTLGLLKNITEEQADIVPKGFNNNIRWNLGHIYLDQYLWIKAVTKEPIPIPEGFQEWFGFGTKPTDWKTAPPRLDQLKKLLAEQPKVIRELYGNRLEEEFAPTELGMHTIAQVLVRTIYHEGMHAETIKLMKRFL
;
A
#
# COMPACT_ATOMS: atom_id res chain seq x y z
N MET A 1 -12.44 -10.62 -18.13
CA MET A 1 -11.07 -10.26 -17.72
C MET A 1 -10.10 -11.02 -18.61
N LEU A 2 -9.08 -10.35 -19.15
CA LEU A 2 -8.11 -10.97 -20.05
C LEU A 2 -7.06 -11.75 -19.24
N GLN A 3 -6.34 -12.67 -19.88
CA GLN A 3 -5.28 -13.45 -19.21
C GLN A 3 -4.19 -12.56 -18.57
N LYS A 4 -3.84 -11.44 -19.22
CA LYS A 4 -2.87 -10.47 -18.69
C LYS A 4 -3.33 -9.80 -17.39
N ASP A 5 -4.64 -9.54 -17.27
CA ASP A 5 -5.25 -8.90 -16.11
C ASP A 5 -5.25 -9.87 -14.91
N GLU A 6 -5.55 -11.14 -15.16
CA GLU A 6 -5.45 -12.22 -14.19
C GLU A 6 -4.00 -12.35 -13.66
N ILE A 7 -3.01 -12.31 -14.55
CA ILE A 7 -1.59 -12.34 -14.16
C ILE A 7 -1.24 -11.14 -13.28
N LEU A 8 -1.71 -9.94 -13.63
CA LEU A 8 -1.46 -8.72 -12.85
C LEU A 8 -2.04 -8.82 -11.44
N PHE A 9 -3.26 -9.34 -11.29
CA PHE A 9 -3.86 -9.57 -9.96
C PHE A 9 -3.12 -10.66 -9.17
N ASN A 10 -2.75 -11.77 -9.81
CA ASN A 10 -1.95 -12.82 -9.15
C ASN A 10 -0.61 -12.28 -8.65
N GLN A 11 0.03 -11.39 -9.41
CA GLN A 11 1.25 -10.69 -8.98
C GLN A 11 0.99 -9.78 -7.79
N LEU A 12 -0.05 -8.93 -7.86
CA LEU A 12 -0.43 -8.06 -6.75
C LEU A 12 -0.67 -8.87 -5.46
N GLU A 13 -1.45 -9.96 -5.54
CA GLU A 13 -1.73 -10.85 -4.41
C GLU A 13 -0.45 -11.49 -3.87
N SER A 14 0.40 -12.05 -4.75
CA SER A 14 1.66 -12.70 -4.33
C SER A 14 2.63 -11.75 -3.63
N PHE A 15 2.78 -10.52 -4.15
CA PHE A 15 3.65 -9.52 -3.53
C PHE A 15 3.08 -9.00 -2.22
N ARG A 16 1.75 -8.85 -2.14
CA ARG A 16 1.06 -8.50 -0.90
C ARG A 16 1.25 -9.57 0.18
N GLU A 17 1.11 -10.84 -0.17
CA GLU A 17 1.38 -11.96 0.73
C GLU A 17 2.82 -11.96 1.21
N TRP A 18 3.78 -11.66 0.33
CA TRP A 18 5.18 -11.54 0.71
C TRP A 18 5.41 -10.41 1.72
N THR A 19 4.86 -9.21 1.47
CA THR A 19 4.89 -8.07 2.41
C THR A 19 4.31 -8.47 3.77
N LEU A 20 3.14 -9.10 3.80
CA LEU A 20 2.51 -9.56 5.04
C LEU A 20 3.33 -10.65 5.74
N GLY A 21 3.99 -11.53 4.98
CA GLY A 21 4.91 -12.55 5.49
C GLY A 21 6.11 -11.96 6.24
N LEU A 22 6.59 -10.77 5.85
CA LEU A 22 7.63 -10.06 6.60
C LEU A 22 7.19 -9.71 8.01
N LEU A 23 5.89 -9.60 8.27
CA LEU A 23 5.34 -9.25 9.59
C LEU A 23 5.12 -10.45 10.50
N LYS A 24 5.50 -11.66 10.07
CA LYS A 24 5.47 -12.86 10.92
C LYS A 24 6.35 -12.62 12.15
N ASN A 25 5.77 -12.85 13.33
CA ASN A 25 6.37 -12.66 14.65
C ASN A 25 6.69 -11.20 15.04
N ILE A 26 6.20 -10.21 14.28
CA ILE A 26 6.32 -8.79 14.69
C ILE A 26 5.20 -8.46 15.67
N THR A 27 5.57 -7.96 16.84
CA THR A 27 4.62 -7.47 17.86
C THR A 27 4.11 -6.06 17.53
N GLU A 28 3.06 -5.61 18.22
CA GLU A 28 2.57 -4.24 18.09
C GLU A 28 3.66 -3.22 18.44
N GLU A 29 4.39 -3.46 19.53
CA GLU A 29 5.45 -2.57 20.01
C GLU A 29 6.61 -2.51 19.03
N GLN A 30 7.02 -3.67 18.48
CA GLN A 30 8.05 -3.73 17.46
C GLN A 30 7.68 -3.01 16.17
N ALA A 31 6.38 -3.00 15.81
CA ALA A 31 5.93 -2.26 14.63
C ALA A 31 6.04 -0.74 14.78
N ASP A 32 6.11 -0.24 16.02
CA ASP A 32 6.21 1.17 16.34
C ASP A 32 7.64 1.69 16.53
N ILE A 33 8.62 0.80 16.63
CA ILE A 33 10.04 1.17 16.74
C ILE A 33 10.50 1.86 15.45
N VAL A 34 11.10 3.05 15.59
CA VAL A 34 11.82 3.76 14.53
C VAL A 34 13.33 3.48 14.72
N PRO A 35 13.96 2.63 13.91
CA PRO A 35 15.38 2.35 14.06
C PRO A 35 16.24 3.57 13.75
N LYS A 36 17.44 3.64 14.33
CA LYS A 36 18.38 4.74 14.09
C LYS A 36 18.70 4.85 12.59
N GLY A 37 18.57 6.06 12.03
CA GLY A 37 18.81 6.34 10.61
C GLY A 37 17.55 6.23 9.74
N PHE A 38 16.41 5.82 10.31
CA PHE A 38 15.11 5.85 9.64
C PHE A 38 14.26 6.99 10.19
N ASN A 39 13.33 7.47 9.37
CA ASN A 39 12.37 8.51 9.75
C ASN A 39 10.96 7.95 10.03
N ASN A 40 10.72 6.68 9.71
CA ASN A 40 9.44 5.99 9.88
C ASN A 40 9.64 4.61 10.52
N ASN A 41 8.54 3.94 10.86
CA ASN A 41 8.51 2.60 11.46
C ASN A 41 7.76 1.61 10.55
N ILE A 42 7.70 0.34 10.96
CA ILE A 42 7.01 -0.70 10.18
C ILE A 42 5.53 -0.36 10.01
N ARG A 43 4.84 0.12 11.07
CA ARG A 43 3.42 0.50 11.00
C ARG A 43 3.17 1.55 9.93
N TRP A 44 4.01 2.58 9.86
CA TRP A 44 3.92 3.62 8.86
C TRP A 44 4.09 3.07 7.44
N ASN A 45 5.07 2.19 7.22
CA ASN A 45 5.31 1.61 5.90
C ASN A 45 4.11 0.79 5.42
N LEU A 46 3.46 0.03 6.31
CA LEU A 46 2.25 -0.74 5.97
C LEU A 46 1.06 0.14 5.61
N GLY A 47 0.80 1.16 6.44
CA GLY A 47 -0.27 2.12 6.16
C GLY A 47 -0.01 2.89 4.87
N HIS A 48 1.25 3.22 4.57
CA HIS A 48 1.62 3.94 3.36
C HIS A 48 1.43 3.09 2.10
N ILE A 49 1.79 1.81 2.12
CA ILE A 49 1.51 0.87 1.01
C ILE A 49 0.01 0.85 0.70
N TYR A 50 -0.83 0.69 1.73
CA TYR A 50 -2.29 0.65 1.56
C TYR A 50 -2.83 1.96 0.97
N LEU A 51 -2.39 3.10 1.52
CA LEU A 51 -2.82 4.43 1.11
C LEU A 51 -2.39 4.76 -0.33
N ASP A 52 -1.10 4.59 -0.64
CA ASP A 52 -0.50 4.97 -1.92
C ASP A 52 -1.19 4.27 -3.10
N GLN A 53 -1.50 2.97 -2.96
CA GLN A 53 -2.17 2.23 -4.02
C GLN A 53 -3.55 2.82 -4.36
N TYR A 54 -4.35 3.14 -3.35
CA TYR A 54 -5.65 3.77 -3.59
C TYR A 54 -5.49 5.21 -4.11
N LEU A 55 -4.55 6.00 -3.60
CA LEU A 55 -4.31 7.37 -4.06
C LEU A 55 -3.96 7.41 -5.55
N TRP A 56 -3.14 6.48 -6.06
CA TRP A 56 -2.83 6.42 -7.48
C TRP A 56 -4.00 5.95 -8.35
N ILE A 57 -4.86 5.05 -7.83
CA ILE A 57 -6.11 4.69 -8.50
C ILE A 57 -7.00 5.94 -8.63
N LYS A 58 -7.23 6.69 -7.54
CA LYS A 58 -7.97 7.97 -7.61
C LYS A 58 -7.28 9.00 -8.49
N ALA A 59 -5.96 9.04 -8.52
CA ALA A 59 -5.23 9.98 -9.36
C ALA A 59 -5.51 9.75 -10.84
N VAL A 60 -5.64 8.48 -11.29
CA VAL A 60 -5.96 8.16 -12.69
C VAL A 60 -7.47 8.22 -12.96
N THR A 61 -8.32 7.65 -12.11
CA THR A 61 -9.78 7.56 -12.37
C THR A 61 -10.54 8.84 -12.04
N LYS A 62 -9.99 9.67 -11.13
CA LYS A 62 -10.68 10.80 -10.46
C LYS A 62 -11.90 10.39 -9.65
N GLU A 63 -12.08 9.09 -9.40
CA GLU A 63 -13.22 8.56 -8.65
C GLU A 63 -12.97 8.57 -7.14
N PRO A 64 -14.04 8.60 -6.31
CA PRO A 64 -13.93 8.31 -4.89
C PRO A 64 -13.35 6.91 -4.64
N ILE A 65 -12.55 6.77 -3.59
CA ILE A 65 -11.87 5.53 -3.20
C ILE A 65 -12.14 5.23 -1.73
N PRO A 66 -12.23 3.94 -1.35
CA PRO A 66 -12.57 3.54 0.01
C PRO A 66 -11.35 3.63 0.96
N ILE A 67 -10.79 4.82 1.15
CA ILE A 67 -9.75 5.06 2.15
C ILE A 67 -10.42 5.40 3.49
N PRO A 68 -10.10 4.70 4.59
CA PRO A 68 -10.59 5.07 5.93
C PRO A 68 -10.09 6.45 6.37
N GLU A 69 -10.90 7.16 7.16
CA GLU A 69 -10.54 8.48 7.71
C GLU A 69 -9.22 8.42 8.51
N GLY A 70 -8.41 9.48 8.43
CA GLY A 70 -7.12 9.59 9.14
C GLY A 70 -5.91 9.01 8.41
N PHE A 71 -6.11 8.17 7.36
CA PHE A 71 -4.99 7.53 6.66
C PHE A 71 -4.03 8.53 6.02
N GLN A 72 -4.54 9.63 5.46
CA GLN A 72 -3.70 10.66 4.85
C GLN A 72 -2.78 11.32 5.89
N GLU A 73 -3.31 11.58 7.08
CA GLU A 73 -2.62 12.23 8.20
C GLU A 73 -1.56 11.31 8.83
N TRP A 74 -1.83 9.99 8.87
CA TRP A 74 -0.88 9.03 9.43
C TRP A 74 0.17 8.55 8.44
N PHE A 75 -0.23 8.34 7.19
CA PHE A 75 0.55 7.56 6.22
C PHE A 75 0.79 8.30 4.91
N GLY A 76 0.39 9.56 4.79
CA GLY A 76 0.66 10.38 3.62
C GLY A 76 2.16 10.55 3.36
N PHE A 77 2.53 10.77 2.11
CA PHE A 77 3.92 11.07 1.75
C PHE A 77 4.47 12.23 2.59
N GLY A 78 5.66 12.04 3.16
CA GLY A 78 6.33 13.04 4.00
C GLY A 78 5.91 13.04 5.48
N THR A 79 4.86 12.31 5.87
CA THR A 79 4.51 12.12 7.28
C THR A 79 5.48 11.16 7.97
N LYS A 80 5.51 11.19 9.29
CA LYS A 80 6.31 10.28 10.13
C LYS A 80 5.59 10.01 11.46
N PRO A 81 5.94 8.93 12.18
CA PRO A 81 5.32 8.59 13.46
C PRO A 81 5.33 9.70 14.50
N THR A 82 6.35 10.57 14.49
CA THR A 82 6.45 11.72 15.41
C THR A 82 5.48 12.85 15.09
N ASP A 83 4.85 12.84 13.92
CA ASP A 83 3.84 13.84 13.53
C ASP A 83 2.42 13.42 13.91
N TRP A 84 2.19 12.13 14.24
CA TRP A 84 0.87 11.58 14.55
C TRP A 84 0.22 12.29 15.73
N LYS A 85 -0.99 12.83 15.50
CA LYS A 85 -1.80 13.51 16.54
C LYS A 85 -2.78 12.58 17.23
N THR A 86 -3.12 11.49 16.57
CA THR A 86 -4.03 10.44 17.03
C THR A 86 -3.38 9.08 16.79
N ALA A 87 -3.83 8.06 17.50
CA ALA A 87 -3.33 6.70 17.31
C ALA A 87 -3.75 6.17 15.93
N PRO A 88 -2.81 5.71 15.10
CA PRO A 88 -3.13 5.03 13.84
C PRO A 88 -3.75 3.65 14.10
N PRO A 89 -4.26 2.96 13.06
CA PRO A 89 -4.77 1.61 13.18
C PRO A 89 -3.72 0.63 13.76
N ARG A 90 -4.21 -0.35 14.50
CA ARG A 90 -3.40 -1.45 15.06
C ARG A 90 -2.75 -2.29 13.96
N LEU A 91 -1.70 -3.03 14.31
CA LEU A 91 -0.92 -3.77 13.32
C LEU A 91 -1.78 -4.88 12.71
N ASP A 92 -2.61 -5.54 13.52
CA ASP A 92 -3.57 -6.55 13.05
C ASP A 92 -4.65 -5.96 12.12
N GLN A 93 -5.10 -4.74 12.38
CA GLN A 93 -6.04 -4.02 11.52
C GLN A 93 -5.41 -3.68 10.17
N LEU A 94 -4.19 -3.15 10.15
CA LEU A 94 -3.46 -2.87 8.90
C LEU A 94 -3.20 -4.15 8.10
N LYS A 95 -2.83 -5.26 8.76
CA LYS A 95 -2.64 -6.57 8.11
C LYS A 95 -3.92 -7.04 7.40
N LYS A 96 -5.08 -6.92 8.05
CA LYS A 96 -6.38 -7.28 7.46
C LYS A 96 -6.72 -6.41 6.26
N LEU A 97 -6.62 -5.08 6.41
CA LEU A 97 -6.87 -4.13 5.33
C LEU A 97 -5.98 -4.40 4.11
N LEU A 98 -4.69 -4.64 4.34
CA LEU A 98 -3.74 -4.99 3.30
C LEU A 98 -4.06 -6.35 2.65
N ALA A 99 -4.47 -7.36 3.43
CA ALA A 99 -4.83 -8.67 2.87
C ALA A 99 -6.11 -8.61 2.00
N GLU A 100 -7.07 -7.75 2.36
CA GLU A 100 -8.34 -7.62 1.64
C GLU A 100 -8.25 -6.72 0.40
N GLN A 101 -7.34 -5.74 0.41
CA GLN A 101 -7.25 -4.71 -0.63
C GLN A 101 -7.15 -5.26 -2.07
N PRO A 102 -6.32 -6.27 -2.41
CA PRO A 102 -6.26 -6.80 -3.77
C PRO A 102 -7.63 -7.31 -4.28
N LYS A 103 -8.37 -8.01 -3.42
CA LYS A 103 -9.72 -8.50 -3.73
C LYS A 103 -10.68 -7.34 -3.97
N VAL A 104 -10.67 -6.32 -3.11
CA VAL A 104 -11.52 -5.13 -3.26
C VAL A 104 -11.21 -4.39 -4.57
N ILE A 105 -9.94 -4.22 -4.91
CA ILE A 105 -9.53 -3.59 -6.18
C ILE A 105 -10.03 -4.42 -7.37
N ARG A 106 -9.91 -5.74 -7.29
CA ARG A 106 -10.39 -6.66 -8.34
C ARG A 106 -11.90 -6.58 -8.54
N GLU A 107 -12.67 -6.52 -7.46
CA GLU A 107 -14.12 -6.38 -7.51
C GLU A 107 -14.56 -5.04 -8.11
N LEU A 108 -13.88 -3.94 -7.77
CA LEU A 108 -14.23 -2.61 -8.24
C LEU A 108 -13.78 -2.32 -9.68
N TYR A 109 -12.60 -2.81 -10.08
CA TYR A 109 -11.93 -2.36 -11.30
C TYR A 109 -11.54 -3.48 -12.27
N GLY A 110 -11.69 -4.75 -11.90
CA GLY A 110 -11.16 -5.89 -12.67
C GLY A 110 -11.71 -6.06 -14.09
N ASN A 111 -12.84 -5.42 -14.42
CA ASN A 111 -13.43 -5.41 -15.76
C ASN A 111 -13.05 -4.19 -16.61
N ARG A 112 -12.36 -3.19 -16.04
CA ARG A 112 -12.04 -1.90 -16.67
C ARG A 112 -10.59 -1.45 -16.45
N LEU A 113 -9.68 -2.40 -16.22
CA LEU A 113 -8.26 -2.08 -15.96
C LEU A 113 -7.57 -1.31 -17.09
N GLU A 114 -8.03 -1.53 -18.33
CA GLU A 114 -7.51 -0.93 -19.57
C GLU A 114 -8.36 0.24 -20.06
N GLU A 115 -9.34 0.69 -19.29
CA GLU A 115 -10.04 1.94 -19.60
C GLU A 115 -9.04 3.10 -19.55
N GLU A 116 -9.11 3.94 -20.60
CA GLU A 116 -8.24 5.11 -20.71
C GLU A 116 -8.86 6.33 -20.03
N PHE A 117 -8.07 6.98 -19.20
CA PHE A 117 -8.37 8.23 -18.51
C PHE A 117 -7.40 9.33 -18.96
N ALA A 118 -7.65 10.57 -18.50
CA ALA A 118 -6.65 11.62 -18.63
C ALA A 118 -5.34 11.21 -17.91
N PRO A 119 -4.17 11.41 -18.53
CA PRO A 119 -2.92 10.93 -17.97
C PRO A 119 -2.60 11.63 -16.64
N THR A 120 -2.04 10.86 -15.71
CA THR A 120 -1.39 11.37 -14.50
C THR A 120 -0.10 12.12 -14.84
N GLU A 121 0.51 12.78 -13.85
CA GLU A 121 1.81 13.46 -14.02
C GLU A 121 2.93 12.51 -14.48
N LEU A 122 2.82 11.21 -14.20
CA LEU A 122 3.76 10.18 -14.66
C LEU A 122 3.35 9.54 -16.01
N GLY A 123 2.36 10.10 -16.70
CA GLY A 123 1.89 9.61 -18.00
C GLY A 123 1.02 8.37 -17.94
N MET A 124 0.70 7.83 -16.76
CA MET A 124 -0.22 6.70 -16.63
C MET A 124 -1.65 7.12 -16.93
N HIS A 125 -2.33 6.40 -17.81
CA HIS A 125 -3.70 6.65 -18.25
C HIS A 125 -4.62 5.43 -18.07
N THR A 126 -4.12 4.30 -17.54
CA THR A 126 -4.95 3.14 -17.17
C THR A 126 -4.70 2.67 -15.73
N ILE A 127 -5.65 1.93 -15.16
CA ILE A 127 -5.50 1.34 -13.81
C ILE A 127 -4.42 0.24 -13.84
N ALA A 128 -4.30 -0.51 -14.94
CA ALA A 128 -3.24 -1.51 -15.09
C ALA A 128 -1.84 -0.90 -14.94
N GLN A 129 -1.58 0.26 -15.55
CA GLN A 129 -0.31 0.99 -15.40
C GLN A 129 -0.07 1.46 -13.96
N VAL A 130 -1.12 1.94 -13.29
CA VAL A 130 -1.08 2.30 -11.87
C VAL A 130 -0.72 1.10 -10.98
N LEU A 131 -1.32 -0.06 -11.22
CA LEU A 131 -1.03 -1.26 -10.44
C LEU A 131 0.43 -1.70 -10.59
N VAL A 132 0.99 -1.65 -11.80
CA VAL A 132 2.42 -1.92 -12.02
C VAL A 132 3.31 -0.97 -11.19
N ARG A 133 3.02 0.33 -11.20
CA ARG A 133 3.77 1.33 -10.41
C ARG A 133 3.65 1.07 -8.92
N THR A 134 2.44 0.80 -8.43
CA THR A 134 2.18 0.61 -6.98
C THR A 134 2.75 -0.71 -6.47
N ILE A 135 2.80 -1.77 -7.29
CA ILE A 135 3.51 -3.01 -6.97
C ILE A 135 5.01 -2.76 -6.77
N TYR A 136 5.64 -2.02 -7.70
CA TYR A 136 7.05 -1.67 -7.55
C TYR A 136 7.31 -0.87 -6.26
N HIS A 137 6.45 0.13 -6.01
CA HIS A 137 6.53 0.97 -4.82
C HIS A 137 6.35 0.16 -3.52
N GLU A 138 5.40 -0.77 -3.48
CA GLU A 138 5.23 -1.71 -2.37
C GLU A 138 6.51 -2.53 -2.13
N GLY A 139 7.16 -3.01 -3.18
CA GLY A 139 8.45 -3.71 -3.08
C GLY A 139 9.54 -2.89 -2.38
N MET A 140 9.59 -1.57 -2.62
CA MET A 140 10.54 -0.67 -1.95
C MET A 140 10.26 -0.56 -0.44
N HIS A 141 8.98 -0.44 -0.06
CA HIS A 141 8.57 -0.38 1.34
C HIS A 141 8.74 -1.73 2.05
N ALA A 142 8.49 -2.84 1.37
CA ALA A 142 8.70 -4.17 1.92
C ALA A 142 10.19 -4.48 2.16
N GLU A 143 11.10 -4.08 1.25
CA GLU A 143 12.54 -4.15 1.54
C GLU A 143 12.95 -3.21 2.69
N THR A 144 12.35 -2.02 2.79
CA THR A 144 12.55 -1.11 3.93
C THR A 144 12.14 -1.77 5.26
N ILE A 145 10.97 -2.41 5.31
CA ILE A 145 10.49 -3.18 6.47
C ILE A 145 11.48 -4.29 6.82
N LYS A 146 11.93 -5.06 5.82
CA LYS A 146 12.91 -6.15 6.00
C LYS A 146 14.25 -5.65 6.55
N LEU A 147 14.69 -4.46 6.16
CA LEU A 147 15.87 -3.81 6.72
C LEU A 147 15.63 -3.39 8.18
N MET A 148 14.51 -2.72 8.47
CA MET A 148 14.15 -2.32 9.84
C MET A 148 14.12 -3.49 10.82
N LYS A 149 13.64 -4.66 10.37
CA LYS A 149 13.60 -5.88 11.18
C LYS A 149 14.97 -6.34 11.71
N ARG A 150 16.07 -5.92 11.09
CA ARG A 150 17.43 -6.26 11.56
C ARG A 150 17.83 -5.50 12.83
N PHE A 151 17.03 -4.51 13.22
CA PHE A 151 17.26 -3.64 14.38
C PHE A 151 16.22 -3.85 15.50
N LEU A 152 15.36 -4.86 15.37
CA LEU A 152 14.33 -5.24 16.34
C LEU A 152 14.81 -6.31 17.32
#